data_AF-A0A5K1K4B0-F1
#
_entry.id   AF-A0A5K1K4B0-F1
#
_cell.length_a   1.000
_cell.length_b   1.000
_cell.length_c   1.000
_cell.angle_alpha   90.00
_cell.angle_beta   90.00
_cell.angle_gamma   90.00
#
_symmetry.space_group_name_H-M   'P 1'
#
loop_
_entity.id
_entity.type
_entity.pdbx_description
1 polymer ?
#
loop_
_entity_poly.entity_id
_entity_poly.type
_entity_poly.pdbx_seq_one_letter_code
_entity_poly.pdbx_strand_id
1 'polypeptide(L)'
;MPGLIPLIKRVRPELPIIYRSHIEIRSDLVHVAGSPQEEVWKYLWNNIQHADMFISHPVNKFVPSDVPAEKLALLGAATDWHDGLNKHLDQWDSQYYMGEFRQLCVKEKMVELGWPARDYIVQIARFDPSKGIPNVIDSYARFRKLMAEKQPDIEPPQMLICGHGAVDDPDASIIYDQTIQLIHTQYADYAKDFVVMRCPPSDQRK
;
A
#
# COMPACT_ATOMS: atom_id res chain seq x y z
N MET A 1 15.41 -8.28 -10.99
CA MET A 1 16.09 -9.21 -11.91
C MET A 1 17.47 -9.62 -11.36
N PRO A 2 17.52 -10.53 -10.38
CA PRO A 2 18.79 -10.94 -9.77
C PRO A 2 19.70 -11.75 -10.71
N GLY A 3 19.14 -12.46 -11.70
CA GLY A 3 19.92 -13.26 -12.66
C GLY A 3 20.89 -12.49 -13.56
N LEU A 4 20.80 -11.14 -13.61
CA LEU A 4 21.75 -10.32 -14.37
C LEU A 4 23.11 -10.17 -13.67
N ILE A 5 23.15 -10.28 -12.34
CA ILE A 5 24.36 -10.08 -11.53
C ILE A 5 25.51 -11.00 -11.97
N PRO A 6 25.34 -12.33 -12.05
CA PRO A 6 26.43 -13.21 -12.49
C PRO A 6 26.84 -12.96 -13.94
N LEU A 7 25.91 -12.57 -14.82
CA LEU A 7 26.21 -12.25 -16.22
C LEU A 7 27.10 -11.00 -16.34
N ILE A 8 26.82 -9.96 -15.55
CA ILE A 8 27.63 -8.74 -15.51
C ILE A 8 29.03 -9.07 -14.99
N LYS A 9 29.15 -9.76 -13.84
CA LYS A 9 30.44 -10.13 -13.25
C LYS A 9 31.28 -11.02 -14.18
N ARG A 10 30.65 -11.85 -15.02
CA ARG A 10 31.38 -12.67 -16.01
C ARG A 10 32.07 -11.83 -17.08
N VAL A 11 31.47 -10.72 -17.50
CA VAL A 11 32.02 -9.86 -18.58
C VAL A 11 32.90 -8.75 -18.00
N ARG A 12 32.56 -8.25 -16.82
CA ARG A 12 33.19 -7.09 -16.15
C ARG A 12 33.29 -7.37 -14.64
N PRO A 13 34.23 -8.24 -14.21
CA PRO A 13 34.34 -8.67 -12.81
C PRO A 13 34.62 -7.53 -11.83
N GLU A 14 35.26 -6.46 -12.30
CA GLU A 14 35.66 -5.30 -11.52
C GLU A 14 34.52 -4.32 -11.22
N LEU A 15 33.37 -4.42 -11.91
CA LEU A 15 32.26 -3.49 -11.70
C LEU A 15 31.63 -3.73 -10.33
N PRO A 16 31.46 -2.68 -9.50
CA PRO A 16 30.71 -2.78 -8.25
C PRO A 16 29.21 -2.93 -8.55
N ILE A 17 28.57 -3.91 -7.91
CA ILE A 17 27.16 -4.21 -8.05
C ILE A 17 26.49 -4.09 -6.69
N ILE A 18 25.48 -3.22 -6.63
CA ILE A 18 24.62 -3.04 -5.46
C ILE A 18 23.26 -3.63 -5.77
N TYR A 19 22.81 -4.59 -4.97
CA TYR A 19 21.48 -5.16 -5.05
C TYR A 19 20.59 -4.55 -3.96
N ARG A 20 19.47 -3.92 -4.35
CA ARG A 20 18.46 -3.40 -3.42
C ARG A 20 17.20 -4.24 -3.46
N SER A 21 16.86 -4.85 -2.32
CA SER A 21 15.60 -5.60 -2.17
C SER A 21 14.46 -4.65 -1.77
N HIS A 22 13.40 -4.64 -2.58
CA HIS A 22 12.13 -3.96 -2.28
C HIS A 22 11.02 -4.93 -1.83
N ILE A 23 11.35 -6.22 -1.70
CA ILE A 23 10.40 -7.27 -1.36
C ILE A 23 10.55 -7.61 0.12
N GLU A 24 9.43 -7.84 0.79
CA GLU A 24 9.41 -8.48 2.11
C GLU A 24 9.84 -9.94 1.96
N ILE A 25 11.07 -10.24 2.38
CA ILE A 25 11.56 -11.63 2.45
C ILE A 25 11.29 -12.12 3.86
N ARG A 26 10.33 -13.03 4.02
CA ARG A 26 10.02 -13.63 5.32
C ARG A 26 11.13 -14.58 5.76
N SER A 27 12.08 -14.07 6.54
CA SER A 27 13.26 -14.83 7.00
C SER A 27 12.88 -16.14 7.71
N ASP A 28 11.75 -16.16 8.42
CA ASP A 28 11.22 -17.34 9.10
C ASP A 28 10.77 -18.45 8.13
N LEU A 29 10.22 -18.09 6.97
CA LEU A 29 9.70 -19.05 5.99
C LEU A 29 10.80 -19.58 5.06
N VAL A 30 11.78 -18.76 4.69
CA VAL A 30 12.86 -19.17 3.78
C VAL A 30 13.82 -20.20 4.39
N HIS A 31 13.81 -20.37 5.71
CA HIS A 31 14.61 -21.37 6.42
C HIS A 31 13.83 -22.69 6.67
N VAL A 32 12.57 -22.78 6.22
CA VAL A 32 11.80 -24.03 6.30
C VAL A 32 12.20 -24.94 5.14
N ALA A 33 12.95 -25.99 5.45
CA ALA A 33 13.44 -26.94 4.46
C ALA A 33 12.29 -27.58 3.66
N GLY A 34 12.42 -27.59 2.33
CA GLY A 34 11.42 -28.13 1.39
C GLY A 34 10.20 -27.23 1.17
N SER A 35 10.19 -26.02 1.74
CA SER A 35 9.13 -25.05 1.45
C SER A 35 9.32 -24.39 0.08
N PRO A 36 8.23 -23.97 -0.59
CA PRO A 36 8.34 -23.16 -1.80
C PRO A 36 9.16 -21.87 -1.59
N GLN A 37 9.09 -21.28 -0.40
CA GLN A 37 9.82 -20.07 -0.04
C GLN A 37 11.33 -20.32 0.02
N GLU A 38 11.76 -21.45 0.58
CA GLU A 38 13.18 -21.85 0.58
C GLU A 38 13.70 -22.04 -0.85
N GLU A 39 12.95 -22.73 -1.72
CA GLU A 39 13.35 -22.96 -3.11
C GLU A 39 13.53 -21.64 -3.87
N VAL A 40 12.54 -20.75 -3.78
CA VAL A 40 12.60 -19.43 -4.41
C VAL A 40 13.75 -18.62 -3.84
N TRP A 41 13.95 -18.62 -2.52
CA TRP A 41 15.07 -17.91 -1.89
C TRP A 41 16.41 -18.44 -2.36
N LYS A 42 16.61 -19.76 -2.42
CA LYS A 42 17.84 -20.37 -2.95
C LYS A 42 18.11 -19.93 -4.38
N TYR A 43 17.09 -19.93 -5.24
CA TYR A 43 17.21 -19.44 -6.62
C TYR A 43 17.66 -17.98 -6.67
N LEU A 44 17.04 -17.11 -5.85
CA LEU A 44 17.39 -15.69 -5.80
C LEU A 44 18.80 -15.50 -5.24
N TRP A 45 19.10 -16.10 -4.09
CA TRP A 45 20.38 -15.96 -3.39
C TRP A 45 21.56 -16.47 -4.20
N ASN A 46 21.39 -17.56 -4.95
CA ASN A 46 22.41 -18.09 -5.86
C ASN A 46 22.93 -17.03 -6.83
N ASN A 47 22.09 -16.08 -7.22
CA ASN A 47 22.46 -14.97 -8.09
C ASN A 47 22.88 -13.72 -7.29
N ILE A 48 22.17 -13.40 -6.20
CA ILE A 48 22.36 -12.18 -5.40
C ILE A 48 23.68 -12.17 -4.64
N GLN A 49 24.16 -13.33 -4.18
CA GLN A 49 25.41 -13.46 -3.41
C GLN A 49 26.65 -12.87 -4.11
N HIS A 50 26.60 -12.77 -5.45
CA HIS A 50 27.64 -12.19 -6.29
C HIS A 50 27.64 -10.66 -6.30
N ALA A 51 26.65 -10.00 -5.70
CA ALA A 51 26.67 -8.57 -5.47
C ALA A 51 27.71 -8.20 -4.39
N ASP A 52 28.22 -6.98 -4.50
CA ASP A 52 29.18 -6.42 -3.56
C ASP A 52 28.47 -5.84 -2.32
N MET A 53 27.22 -5.40 -2.47
CA MET A 53 26.40 -4.91 -1.38
C MET A 53 24.92 -5.33 -1.55
N PHE A 54 24.29 -5.70 -0.44
CA PHE A 54 22.88 -6.02 -0.31
C PHE A 54 22.19 -4.96 0.53
N ILE A 55 21.26 -4.21 -0.07
CA ILE A 55 20.45 -3.20 0.61
C ILE A 55 19.07 -3.78 0.93
N SER A 56 18.68 -3.72 2.20
CA SER A 56 17.33 -4.07 2.66
C SER A 56 16.64 -2.90 3.35
N HIS A 57 15.32 -2.98 3.49
CA HIS A 57 14.59 -2.12 4.43
C HIS A 57 15.05 -2.40 5.87
N PRO A 58 15.02 -1.41 6.78
CA PRO A 58 15.50 -1.54 8.16
C PRO A 58 14.52 -2.34 9.03
N VAL A 59 14.21 -3.56 8.62
CA VAL A 59 13.34 -4.52 9.31
C VAL A 59 14.09 -5.84 9.38
N ASN A 60 14.49 -6.24 10.59
CA ASN A 60 15.34 -7.44 10.78
C ASN A 60 14.75 -8.70 10.16
N LYS A 61 13.41 -8.85 10.20
CA LYS A 61 12.70 -9.99 9.61
C LYS A 61 12.82 -10.08 8.10
N PHE A 62 13.24 -9.00 7.42
CA PHE A 62 13.36 -8.93 5.97
C PHE A 62 14.77 -9.29 5.48
N VAL A 63 15.69 -9.57 6.40
CA VAL A 63 17.07 -9.94 6.08
C VAL A 63 17.25 -11.42 6.41
N PRO A 64 17.35 -12.30 5.39
CA PRO A 64 17.67 -13.71 5.60
C PRO A 64 19.05 -13.88 6.26
N SER A 65 19.20 -14.93 7.06
CA SER A 65 20.45 -15.18 7.79
C SER A 65 21.64 -15.51 6.89
N ASP A 66 21.39 -15.90 5.63
CA ASP A 66 22.43 -16.16 4.63
C ASP A 66 23.18 -14.90 4.17
N VAL A 67 22.62 -13.71 4.40
CA VAL A 67 23.23 -12.44 3.97
C VAL A 67 24.35 -12.04 4.94
N PRO A 68 25.62 -11.95 4.50
CA PRO A 68 26.72 -11.58 5.37
C PRO A 68 26.59 -10.13 5.87
N ALA A 69 26.88 -9.91 7.15
CA ALA A 69 26.72 -8.60 7.79
C ALA A 69 27.62 -7.53 7.16
N GLU A 70 28.81 -7.91 6.69
CA GLU A 70 29.76 -7.05 6.01
C GLU A 70 29.28 -6.56 4.64
N LYS A 71 28.32 -7.26 4.02
CA LYS A 71 27.69 -6.86 2.75
C LYS A 71 26.34 -6.18 2.94
N LEU A 72 25.80 -6.17 4.16
CA LEU A 72 24.46 -5.68 4.44
C LEU A 72 24.47 -4.18 4.69
N ALA A 73 23.59 -3.46 3.98
CA ALA A 73 23.24 -2.08 4.27
C ALA A 73 21.72 -1.97 4.45
N LEU A 74 21.29 -1.05 5.32
CA LEU A 74 19.88 -0.79 5.58
C LEU A 74 19.50 0.58 5.01
N LEU A 75 18.49 0.59 4.14
CA LEU A 75 17.95 1.81 3.57
C LEU A 75 16.43 1.71 3.49
N GLY A 76 15.75 2.57 4.26
CA GLY A 76 14.29 2.67 4.23
C GLY A 76 13.75 3.15 2.88
N ALA A 77 12.45 2.93 2.64
CA ALA A 77 11.75 3.75 1.67
C ALA A 77 11.70 5.17 2.23
N ALA A 78 12.05 6.14 1.40
CA ALA A 78 11.95 7.55 1.73
C ALA A 78 11.33 8.27 0.53
N THR A 79 10.64 9.36 0.81
CA THR A 79 10.17 10.29 -0.20
C THR A 79 11.04 11.54 -0.16
N ASP A 80 11.32 12.12 -1.33
CA ASP A 80 12.04 13.38 -1.41
C ASP A 80 11.06 14.54 -1.20
N TRP A 81 11.26 15.35 -0.17
CA TRP A 81 10.40 16.51 0.10
C TRP A 81 10.38 17.54 -1.04
N HIS A 82 11.41 17.54 -1.90
CA HIS A 82 11.46 18.38 -3.09
C HIS A 82 10.82 17.74 -4.33
N ASP A 83 10.41 16.47 -4.24
CA ASP A 83 9.63 15.82 -5.29
C ASP A 83 8.31 16.60 -5.51
N GLY A 84 7.96 16.79 -6.78
CA GLY A 84 6.70 17.42 -7.17
C GLY A 84 5.48 16.71 -6.56
N LEU A 85 5.57 15.40 -6.33
CA LEU A 85 4.50 14.61 -5.71
C LEU A 85 4.24 14.95 -4.24
N ASN A 86 5.21 15.56 -3.54
CA ASN A 86 5.07 15.95 -2.13
C ASN A 86 4.70 17.43 -1.96
N LYS A 87 4.48 18.17 -3.05
CA LYS A 87 4.05 19.56 -2.99
C LYS A 87 2.58 19.64 -2.59
N HIS A 88 2.24 20.67 -1.83
CA HIS A 88 0.85 21.01 -1.60
C HIS A 88 0.17 21.34 -2.93
N LEU A 89 -1.02 20.76 -3.13
CA LEU A 89 -1.87 21.14 -4.25
C LEU A 89 -2.39 22.56 -4.03
N ASP A 90 -2.42 23.35 -5.10
CA ASP A 90 -3.08 24.65 -5.06
C ASP A 90 -4.58 24.46 -4.80
N GLN A 91 -5.23 25.50 -4.27
CA GLN A 91 -6.65 25.44 -3.91
C GLN A 91 -7.53 25.11 -5.12
N TRP A 92 -7.20 25.66 -6.30
CA TRP A 92 -7.90 25.39 -7.55
C TRP A 92 -7.79 23.91 -7.95
N ASP A 93 -6.58 23.36 -7.92
CA ASP A 93 -6.34 21.95 -8.27
C ASP A 93 -7.07 21.02 -7.31
N SER A 94 -7.04 21.34 -6.02
CA SER A 94 -7.78 20.60 -4.99
C SER A 94 -9.29 20.58 -5.28
N GLN A 95 -9.88 21.73 -5.63
CA GLN A 95 -11.30 21.81 -5.99
C GLN A 95 -11.62 21.03 -7.26
N TYR A 96 -10.76 21.12 -8.29
CA TYR A 96 -10.92 20.36 -9.53
C TYR A 96 -10.93 18.85 -9.26
N TYR A 97 -9.91 18.33 -8.57
CA TYR A 97 -9.80 16.89 -8.29
C TYR A 97 -10.91 16.37 -7.38
N MET A 98 -11.32 17.15 -6.39
CA MET A 98 -12.46 16.77 -5.54
C MET A 98 -13.78 16.82 -6.31
N GLY A 99 -13.91 17.68 -7.32
CA GLY A 99 -15.01 17.69 -8.27
C GLY A 99 -15.05 16.42 -9.13
N GLU A 100 -13.91 16.02 -9.70
CA GLU A 100 -13.78 14.77 -10.46
C GLU A 100 -14.08 13.55 -9.57
N PHE A 101 -13.57 13.54 -8.34
CA PHE A 101 -13.85 12.48 -7.37
C PHE A 101 -15.35 12.38 -7.05
N ARG A 102 -16.03 13.52 -6.87
CA ARG A 102 -17.49 13.55 -6.65
C ARG A 102 -18.25 12.97 -7.85
N GLN A 103 -17.85 13.33 -9.08
CA GLN A 103 -18.47 12.75 -10.28
C GLN A 103 -18.29 11.22 -10.33
N LEU A 104 -17.13 10.72 -9.92
CA LEU A 104 -16.90 9.28 -9.80
C LEU A 104 -17.82 8.64 -8.75
N CYS A 105 -17.98 9.24 -7.57
CA CYS A 105 -18.94 8.76 -6.57
C CYS A 105 -20.35 8.65 -7.14
N VAL A 106 -20.84 9.70 -7.82
CA VAL A 106 -22.17 9.73 -8.44
C VAL A 106 -22.32 8.62 -9.48
N LYS A 107 -21.32 8.44 -10.35
CA LYS A 107 -21.32 7.41 -11.39
C LYS A 107 -21.43 5.99 -10.81
N GLU A 108 -20.68 5.72 -9.74
CA GLU A 108 -20.66 4.42 -9.05
C GLU A 108 -21.81 4.27 -8.03
N LYS A 109 -22.70 5.27 -7.90
CA LYS A 109 -23.78 5.33 -6.90
C LYS A 109 -23.26 5.17 -5.46
N MET A 110 -22.06 5.67 -5.21
CA MET A 110 -21.42 5.69 -3.90
C MET A 110 -21.84 6.93 -3.12
N VAL A 111 -21.75 6.85 -1.78
CA VAL A 111 -21.88 8.02 -0.91
C VAL A 111 -20.86 9.07 -1.31
N GLU A 112 -21.29 10.33 -1.39
CA GLU A 112 -20.41 11.44 -1.71
C GLU A 112 -19.64 11.92 -0.47
N LEU A 113 -18.40 12.36 -0.69
CA LEU A 113 -17.63 13.03 0.35
C LEU A 113 -18.15 14.46 0.54
N GLY A 114 -18.48 14.81 1.79
CA GLY A 114 -18.96 16.13 2.22
C GLY A 114 -17.87 17.19 2.27
N TRP A 115 -16.70 16.94 1.67
CA TRP A 115 -15.62 17.92 1.56
C TRP A 115 -16.07 19.14 0.73
N PRO A 116 -15.72 20.38 1.13
CA PRO A 116 -14.86 20.73 2.27
C PRO A 116 -15.62 20.98 3.60
N ALA A 117 -16.95 20.83 3.62
CA ALA A 117 -17.77 21.16 4.80
C ALA A 117 -17.66 20.13 5.93
N ARG A 118 -17.31 18.89 5.59
CA ARG A 118 -17.17 17.76 6.51
C ARG A 118 -15.79 17.14 6.38
N ASP A 119 -15.14 16.93 7.52
CA ASP A 119 -13.84 16.28 7.61
C ASP A 119 -13.93 14.80 7.22
N TYR A 120 -12.78 14.21 6.89
CA TYR A 120 -12.69 12.80 6.57
C TYR A 120 -11.36 12.19 7.02
N ILE A 121 -11.40 10.89 7.33
CA ILE A 121 -10.25 10.03 7.54
C ILE A 121 -10.07 9.21 6.26
N VAL A 122 -8.85 9.06 5.78
CA VAL A 122 -8.58 8.37 4.51
C VAL A 122 -7.61 7.20 4.66
N GLN A 123 -7.94 6.08 4.03
CA GLN A 123 -7.02 5.01 3.71
C GLN A 123 -6.82 4.96 2.20
N ILE A 124 -5.59 5.26 1.74
CA ILE A 124 -5.19 5.12 0.34
C ILE A 124 -4.40 3.83 0.18
N ALA A 125 -5.06 2.77 -0.30
CA ALA A 125 -4.43 1.47 -0.51
C ALA A 125 -5.18 0.65 -1.58
N ARG A 126 -4.45 -0.22 -2.29
CA ARG A 126 -5.09 -1.22 -3.16
C ARG A 126 -6.05 -2.10 -2.36
N PHE A 127 -7.09 -2.59 -3.01
CA PHE A 127 -8.00 -3.59 -2.43
C PHE A 127 -7.31 -4.96 -2.42
N ASP A 128 -6.55 -5.20 -1.37
CA ASP A 128 -5.67 -6.36 -1.22
C ASP A 128 -5.79 -6.87 0.23
N PRO A 129 -5.84 -8.20 0.47
CA PRO A 129 -6.04 -8.77 1.80
C PRO A 129 -5.02 -8.27 2.84
N SER A 130 -3.80 -7.98 2.40
CA SER A 130 -2.70 -7.52 3.28
C SER A 130 -2.88 -6.10 3.82
N LYS A 131 -3.84 -5.32 3.28
CA LYS A 131 -4.03 -3.90 3.64
C LYS A 131 -4.89 -3.68 4.87
N GLY A 132 -5.44 -4.75 5.46
CA GLY A 132 -6.15 -4.67 6.73
C GLY A 132 -7.43 -3.84 6.70
N ILE A 133 -8.09 -3.75 5.54
CA ILE A 133 -9.34 -2.99 5.34
C ILE A 133 -10.42 -3.35 6.38
N PRO A 134 -10.68 -4.64 6.73
CA PRO A 134 -11.66 -4.98 7.75
C PRO A 134 -11.35 -4.37 9.13
N ASN A 135 -10.07 -4.32 9.51
CA ASN A 135 -9.67 -3.75 10.80
C ASN A 135 -9.88 -2.23 10.83
N VAL A 136 -9.69 -1.56 9.69
CA VAL A 136 -9.93 -0.12 9.58
C VAL A 136 -11.41 0.20 9.71
N ILE A 137 -12.28 -0.61 9.10
CA ILE A 137 -13.75 -0.49 9.23
C ILE A 137 -14.18 -0.71 10.68
N ASP A 138 -13.69 -1.78 11.34
CA ASP A 138 -14.00 -2.03 12.75
C ASP A 138 -13.51 -0.89 13.66
N SER A 139 -12.30 -0.40 13.42
CA SER A 139 -11.71 0.71 14.18
C SER A 139 -12.53 1.99 14.02
N TYR A 140 -12.99 2.28 12.80
CA TYR A 140 -13.84 3.44 12.54
C TYR A 140 -15.21 3.30 13.20
N ALA A 141 -15.85 2.12 13.16
CA ALA A 141 -17.11 1.88 13.85
C ALA A 141 -17.00 2.09 15.38
N ARG A 142 -15.89 1.62 15.99
CA ARG A 142 -15.59 1.89 17.41
C ARG A 142 -15.38 3.37 17.68
N PHE A 143 -14.65 4.06 16.80
CA PHE A 143 -14.47 5.51 16.87
C PHE A 143 -15.83 6.24 16.82
N ARG A 144 -16.73 5.85 15.92
CA ARG A 144 -18.09 6.43 15.82
C ARG A 144 -18.89 6.24 17.10
N LYS A 145 -18.82 5.05 17.72
CA LYS A 145 -19.47 4.78 19.01
C LYS A 145 -18.91 5.67 20.13
N LEU A 146 -17.58 5.76 20.24
CA LEU A 146 -16.91 6.60 21.25
C LEU A 146 -17.21 8.09 21.06
N MET A 147 -17.29 8.56 19.81
CA MET A 147 -17.68 9.93 19.48
C MET A 147 -19.11 10.22 19.92
N ALA A 148 -20.06 9.31 19.65
CA ALA A 148 -21.44 9.47 20.10
C ALA A 148 -21.56 9.55 21.63
N GLU A 149 -20.72 8.81 22.36
CA GLU A 149 -20.69 8.82 23.83
C GLU A 149 -20.04 10.08 24.42
N LYS A 150 -18.95 10.57 23.82
CA LYS A 150 -18.12 11.65 24.40
C LYS A 150 -18.37 13.03 23.79
N GLN A 151 -18.79 13.10 22.54
CA GLN A 151 -18.97 14.31 21.74
C GLN A 151 -20.19 14.19 20.82
N PRO A 152 -21.41 14.03 21.38
CA PRO A 152 -22.62 13.78 20.60
C PRO A 152 -23.00 14.92 19.65
N ASP A 153 -22.59 16.15 19.96
CA ASP A 153 -22.93 17.35 19.18
C ASP A 153 -21.99 17.60 18.00
N ILE A 154 -20.91 16.83 17.89
CA ILE A 154 -19.91 17.00 16.82
C ILE A 154 -20.24 16.05 15.68
N GLU A 155 -20.37 16.61 14.47
CA GLU A 155 -20.52 15.79 13.28
C GLU A 155 -19.25 14.96 13.06
N PRO A 156 -19.36 13.63 12.98
CA PRO A 156 -18.23 12.73 12.78
C PRO A 156 -17.60 12.92 11.40
N PRO A 157 -16.26 12.85 11.27
CA PRO A 157 -15.62 12.81 9.96
C PRO A 157 -16.07 11.56 9.18
N GLN A 158 -16.12 11.62 7.86
CA GLN A 158 -16.37 10.44 7.01
C GLN A 158 -15.14 9.52 6.94
N MET A 159 -15.34 8.26 6.53
CA MET A 159 -14.27 7.33 6.23
C MET A 159 -14.16 7.12 4.73
N LEU A 160 -13.05 7.55 4.12
CA LEU A 160 -12.71 7.31 2.73
C LEU A 160 -11.75 6.13 2.62
N ILE A 161 -12.18 5.05 1.96
CA ILE A 161 -11.33 3.92 1.59
C ILE A 161 -11.19 3.96 0.08
N CYS A 162 -10.01 4.34 -0.42
CA CYS A 162 -9.80 4.43 -1.85
C CYS A 162 -8.47 3.84 -2.28
N GLY A 163 -8.42 3.43 -3.54
CA GLY A 163 -7.22 2.85 -4.11
C GLY A 163 -7.36 2.60 -5.59
N HIS A 164 -6.23 2.38 -6.24
CA HIS A 164 -6.22 1.94 -7.62
C HIS A 164 -6.67 0.48 -7.70
N GLY A 165 -7.62 0.19 -8.60
CA GLY A 165 -7.88 -1.19 -9.01
C GLY A 165 -6.73 -1.62 -9.89
N ALA A 166 -5.88 -2.55 -9.44
CA ALA A 166 -4.86 -3.10 -10.31
C ALA A 166 -5.55 -3.80 -11.48
N VAL A 167 -5.23 -3.37 -12.71
CA VAL A 167 -5.82 -3.90 -13.95
C VAL A 167 -5.59 -5.41 -14.08
N ASP A 168 -4.53 -5.93 -13.45
CA ASP A 168 -4.09 -7.32 -13.53
C ASP A 168 -4.50 -8.19 -12.32
N ASP A 169 -5.22 -7.64 -11.33
CA ASP A 169 -5.51 -8.34 -10.07
C ASP A 169 -7.01 -8.69 -9.92
N PRO A 170 -7.41 -9.97 -10.16
CA PRO A 170 -8.79 -10.40 -10.00
C PRO A 170 -9.27 -10.30 -8.54
N ASP A 171 -8.36 -10.34 -7.56
CA ASP A 171 -8.71 -10.28 -6.13
C ASP A 171 -9.22 -8.88 -5.74
N ALA A 172 -8.79 -7.83 -6.45
CA ALA A 172 -9.20 -6.46 -6.12
C ALA A 172 -10.72 -6.23 -6.21
N SER A 173 -11.41 -6.92 -7.12
CA SER A 173 -12.88 -6.85 -7.21
C SER A 173 -13.54 -7.61 -6.07
N ILE A 174 -13.01 -8.79 -5.71
CA ILE A 174 -13.52 -9.61 -4.61
C ILE A 174 -13.40 -8.85 -3.28
N ILE A 175 -12.23 -8.26 -3.02
CA ILE A 175 -11.99 -7.51 -1.77
C ILE A 175 -12.84 -6.23 -1.71
N TYR A 176 -13.07 -5.57 -2.85
CA TYR A 176 -14.00 -4.45 -2.91
C TYR A 176 -15.43 -4.88 -2.55
N ASP A 177 -15.94 -5.95 -3.14
CA ASP A 177 -17.30 -6.44 -2.87
C ASP A 177 -17.46 -6.88 -1.41
N GLN A 178 -16.46 -7.58 -0.87
CA GLN A 178 -16.42 -7.95 0.55
C GLN A 178 -16.43 -6.72 1.47
N THR A 179 -15.72 -5.66 1.09
CA THR A 179 -15.67 -4.40 1.84
C THR A 179 -17.05 -3.76 1.90
N ILE A 180 -17.72 -3.64 0.74
CA ILE A 180 -19.09 -3.08 0.66
C ILE A 180 -20.06 -3.94 1.47
N GLN A 181 -20.00 -5.27 1.30
CA GLN A 181 -20.86 -6.20 2.03
C GLN A 181 -20.66 -6.08 3.55
N LEU A 182 -19.42 -6.02 4.02
CA LEU A 182 -19.10 -5.86 5.44
C LEU A 182 -19.74 -4.58 6.01
N ILE A 183 -19.62 -3.46 5.30
CA ILE A 183 -20.19 -2.18 5.71
C ILE A 183 -21.72 -2.25 5.78
N HIS A 184 -22.38 -2.79 4.76
CA HIS A 184 -23.85 -2.82 4.69
C HIS A 184 -24.51 -3.92 5.53
N THR A 185 -23.75 -4.89 6.02
CA THR A 185 -24.28 -5.97 6.86
C THR A 185 -23.96 -5.73 8.34
N GLN A 186 -22.67 -5.71 8.69
CA GLN A 186 -22.23 -5.66 10.08
C GLN A 186 -22.19 -4.24 10.64
N TYR A 187 -21.94 -3.24 9.80
CA TYR A 187 -21.76 -1.85 10.20
C TYR A 187 -22.79 -0.91 9.55
N ALA A 188 -23.99 -1.44 9.27
CA ALA A 188 -25.04 -0.76 8.50
C ALA A 188 -25.42 0.61 9.06
N ASP A 189 -25.41 0.77 10.38
CA ASP A 189 -25.71 2.02 11.09
C ASP A 189 -24.76 3.18 10.70
N TYR A 190 -23.54 2.85 10.29
CA TYR A 190 -22.50 3.80 9.89
C TYR A 190 -22.28 3.84 8.38
N ALA A 191 -23.01 3.06 7.58
CA ALA A 191 -22.78 2.93 6.14
C ALA A 191 -22.80 4.27 5.39
N LYS A 192 -23.66 5.20 5.81
CA LYS A 192 -23.75 6.56 5.24
C LYS A 192 -22.50 7.42 5.45
N ASP A 193 -21.61 7.03 6.37
CA ASP A 193 -20.39 7.75 6.66
C ASP A 193 -19.17 7.14 5.94
N PHE A 194 -19.34 6.01 5.24
CA PHE A 194 -18.28 5.38 4.46
C PHE A 194 -18.37 5.77 2.97
N VAL A 195 -17.22 6.11 2.39
CA VAL A 195 -17.03 6.33 0.97
C VAL A 195 -15.96 5.35 0.50
N VAL A 196 -16.33 4.38 -0.34
CA VAL A 196 -15.40 3.34 -0.82
C VAL A 196 -15.26 3.47 -2.33
N MET A 197 -14.07 3.78 -2.84
CA MET A 197 -13.87 4.11 -4.25
C MET A 197 -12.67 3.41 -4.86
N ARG A 198 -12.86 2.83 -6.05
CA ARG A 198 -11.76 2.43 -6.93
C ARG A 198 -11.46 3.59 -7.88
N CYS A 199 -10.37 4.31 -7.60
CA CYS A 199 -10.00 5.46 -8.40
C CYS A 199 -9.29 4.99 -9.69
N PRO A 200 -9.73 5.46 -10.88
CA PRO A 200 -9.05 5.16 -12.12
C PRO A 200 -7.63 5.74 -12.12
N PRO A 201 -6.73 5.23 -12.98
CA PRO A 201 -5.42 5.87 -13.14
C PRO A 201 -5.67 7.25 -13.76
N SER A 202 -5.20 8.28 -13.08
CA SER A 202 -5.20 9.64 -13.61
C SER A 202 -3.78 9.98 -14.02
N ASP A 203 -3.35 9.47 -15.18
CA ASP A 203 -2.18 10.04 -15.83
C ASP A 203 -2.57 11.44 -16.31
N GLN A 204 -2.19 12.46 -15.53
CA GLN A 204 -2.03 13.78 -16.12
C GLN A 204 -1.05 13.60 -17.28
N ARG A 205 -1.53 13.74 -18.53
CA ARG A 205 -0.62 13.99 -19.65
C ARG A 205 0.12 15.27 -19.28
N LYS A 206 1.39 15.13 -18.90
CA LYS A 206 2.33 16.24 -18.81
C LYS A 206 2.42 16.95 -20.16
#